data_AF-A0A1H6A9H2-F1
#
_entry.id   AF-A0A1H6A9H2-F1
#
_cell.length_a   1.000
_cell.length_b   1.000
_cell.length_c   1.000
_cell.angle_alpha   90.00
_cell.angle_beta   90.00
_cell.angle_gamma   90.00
#
_symmetry.space_group_name_H-M   'P 1'
#
loop_
_entity.id
_entity.type
_entity.pdbx_description
1 polymer ?
#
loop_
_entity_poly.entity_id
_entity_poly.type
_entity_poly.pdbx_seq_one_letter_code
_entity_poly.pdbx_strand_id
1 'polypeptide(L)'
;MSGSDGVFTVAKGRVGHYAGLPAADDVLVGVLLQADGLEDDSVLADHDTLASVLSGGNAECDFTGYVRQVLAGVAWVVDDDAGTADGSVDVIVWPSAGGAHNNAVGKLLICYRPAAASTDEEIVPLTFHSVDVETNGSTVRVRLPSGFVRVA
;
A
#
# COMPACT_ATOMS: atom_id res chain seq x y z
N MET A 1 7.10 17.23 -7.13
CA MET A 1 7.18 16.13 -8.11
C MET A 1 5.98 15.25 -7.82
N SER A 2 5.10 14.98 -8.78
CA SER A 2 4.10 13.92 -8.58
C SER A 2 4.89 12.63 -8.43
N GLY A 3 4.78 11.93 -7.29
CA GLY A 3 5.50 10.68 -7.10
C GLY A 3 5.14 9.66 -8.19
N SER A 4 5.96 8.62 -8.33
CA SER A 4 5.66 7.48 -9.20
C SER A 4 5.03 6.32 -8.43
N ASP A 5 4.43 5.40 -9.18
CA ASP A 5 3.93 4.13 -8.65
C ASP A 5 4.99 3.04 -8.93
N GLY A 6 5.12 2.06 -8.04
CA GLY A 6 6.18 1.06 -8.18
C GLY A 6 6.00 -0.20 -7.34
N VAL A 7 6.88 -1.16 -7.58
CA VAL A 7 6.94 -2.45 -6.88
C VAL A 7 8.20 -2.48 -6.03
N PHE A 8 8.07 -2.83 -4.74
CA PHE A 8 9.21 -3.02 -3.86
C PHE A 8 10.09 -4.17 -4.38
N THR A 9 11.40 -4.02 -4.26
CA THR A 9 12.38 -5.01 -4.77
C THR A 9 12.15 -6.39 -4.13
N VAL A 10 11.78 -6.45 -2.85
CA VAL A 10 11.40 -7.68 -2.12
C VAL A 10 10.22 -8.44 -2.71
N ALA A 11 9.34 -7.73 -3.44
CA ALA A 11 8.09 -8.24 -3.96
C ALA A 11 8.15 -8.64 -5.44
N LYS A 12 9.14 -8.18 -6.21
CA LYS A 12 9.21 -8.38 -7.68
C LYS A 12 9.04 -9.83 -8.13
N GLY A 13 9.57 -10.80 -7.38
CA GLY A 13 9.43 -12.23 -7.69
C GLY A 13 8.24 -12.94 -7.04
N ARG A 14 7.49 -12.27 -6.15
CA ARG A 14 6.47 -12.88 -5.29
C ARG A 14 5.14 -12.13 -5.24
N VAL A 15 5.02 -11.02 -5.96
CA VAL A 15 3.83 -10.16 -5.87
C VAL A 15 2.54 -10.93 -6.19
N GLY A 16 2.53 -11.78 -7.22
CA GLY A 16 1.39 -12.63 -7.55
C GLY A 16 1.11 -13.71 -6.49
N HIS A 17 2.15 -14.28 -5.88
CA HIS A 17 1.99 -15.24 -4.79
C HIS A 17 1.29 -14.59 -3.59
N TYR A 18 1.77 -13.41 -3.16
CA TYR A 18 1.18 -12.69 -2.02
C TYR A 18 -0.19 -12.09 -2.33
N ALA A 19 -0.45 -11.66 -3.58
CA ALA A 19 -1.78 -11.25 -4.03
C ALA A 19 -2.79 -12.42 -4.00
N GLY A 20 -2.31 -13.65 -4.13
CA GLY A 20 -3.11 -14.87 -4.02
C GLY A 20 -3.48 -15.29 -2.60
N LEU A 21 -3.04 -14.56 -1.57
CA LEU A 21 -3.33 -14.83 -0.15
C LEU A 21 -3.06 -16.31 0.24
N PRO A 22 -1.79 -16.73 0.23
CA PRO A 22 -1.39 -18.14 0.38
C PRO A 22 -1.53 -18.73 1.80
N ALA A 23 -1.68 -17.92 2.83
CA ALA A 23 -1.89 -18.36 4.21
C ALA A 23 -3.39 -18.42 4.56
N ALA A 24 -3.72 -18.90 5.77
CA ALA A 24 -5.12 -19.09 6.15
C ALA A 24 -5.83 -17.77 6.53
N ASP A 25 -5.09 -16.84 7.13
CA ASP A 25 -5.61 -15.59 7.73
C ASP A 25 -4.86 -14.36 7.20
N ASP A 26 -4.19 -14.49 6.07
CA ASP A 26 -3.48 -13.39 5.44
C ASP A 26 -4.42 -12.43 4.72
N VAL A 27 -3.94 -11.20 4.58
CA VAL A 27 -4.66 -10.14 3.90
C VAL A 27 -3.66 -9.20 3.22
N LEU A 28 -4.16 -8.42 2.26
CA LEU A 28 -3.47 -7.19 1.88
C LEU A 28 -3.94 -6.05 2.79
N VAL A 29 -3.01 -5.17 3.16
CA VAL A 29 -3.29 -3.96 3.94
C VAL A 29 -2.82 -2.72 3.20
N GLY A 30 -3.62 -1.66 3.24
CA GLY A 30 -3.29 -0.33 2.77
C GLY A 30 -2.70 0.51 3.90
N VAL A 31 -1.49 1.02 3.70
CA VAL A 31 -0.76 1.87 4.66
C VAL A 31 -0.52 3.22 4.01
N LEU A 32 -0.93 4.32 4.66
CA LEU A 32 -0.66 5.67 4.14
C LEU A 32 0.60 6.23 4.80
N LEU A 33 1.46 6.84 3.97
CA LEU A 33 2.62 7.57 4.44
C LEU A 33 2.37 9.08 4.28
N GLN A 34 2.85 9.84 5.26
CA GLN A 34 2.84 11.29 5.20
C GLN A 34 3.71 11.77 4.03
N ALA A 35 3.38 12.93 3.45
CA ALA A 35 4.15 13.50 2.34
C ALA A 35 5.49 14.07 2.79
N ASP A 36 5.57 14.55 4.04
CA ASP A 36 6.79 15.12 4.59
C ASP A 36 7.78 14.02 4.99
N GLY A 37 9.06 14.24 4.68
CA GLY A 37 10.13 13.29 4.98
C GLY A 37 10.15 11.99 4.15
N LEU A 38 9.33 11.87 3.10
CA LEU A 38 9.36 10.68 2.23
C LEU A 38 10.71 10.51 1.56
N GLU A 39 11.20 9.28 1.59
CA GLU A 39 12.36 8.88 0.79
C GLU A 39 12.05 8.95 -0.71
N ASP A 40 13.11 9.09 -1.53
CA ASP A 40 12.99 8.94 -2.97
C ASP A 40 12.48 7.53 -3.32
N ASP A 41 11.66 7.41 -4.37
CA ASP A 41 10.98 6.16 -4.76
C ASP A 41 11.96 4.98 -4.92
N SER A 42 13.19 5.22 -5.38
CA SER A 42 14.20 4.16 -5.50
C SER A 42 14.70 3.64 -4.16
N VAL A 43 14.83 4.52 -3.17
CA VAL A 43 15.26 4.15 -1.81
C VAL A 43 14.11 3.48 -1.08
N LEU A 44 12.90 4.06 -1.19
CA LEU A 44 11.68 3.46 -0.64
C LEU A 44 11.49 2.02 -1.14
N ALA A 45 11.68 1.79 -2.45
CA ALA A 45 11.50 0.47 -3.06
C ALA A 45 12.46 -0.62 -2.54
N ASP A 46 13.56 -0.28 -1.89
CA ASP A 46 14.59 -1.22 -1.44
C ASP A 46 14.32 -1.80 -0.04
N HIS A 47 13.25 -1.36 0.63
CA HIS A 47 12.85 -1.92 1.92
C HIS A 47 12.17 -3.30 1.79
N ASP A 48 12.50 -4.19 2.72
CA ASP A 48 12.00 -5.57 2.72
C ASP A 48 10.79 -5.79 3.64
N THR A 49 10.58 -4.91 4.62
CA THR A 49 9.52 -5.04 5.63
C THR A 49 8.87 -3.69 5.90
N LEU A 50 7.64 -3.69 6.41
CA LEU A 50 7.01 -2.43 6.83
C LEU A 50 7.82 -1.76 7.96
N ALA A 51 8.39 -2.54 8.88
CA ALA A 51 9.26 -2.01 9.93
C ALA A 51 10.45 -1.25 9.34
N SER A 52 11.11 -1.79 8.31
CA SER A 52 12.24 -1.12 7.69
C SER A 52 11.82 0.17 6.99
N VAL A 53 10.69 0.18 6.27
CA VAL A 53 10.10 1.40 5.67
C VAL A 53 9.92 2.51 6.71
N LEU A 54 9.28 2.19 7.83
CA LEU A 54 8.97 3.16 8.89
C LEU A 54 10.23 3.64 9.62
N SER A 55 11.21 2.75 9.81
CA SER A 55 12.51 3.11 10.39
C SER A 55 13.39 3.94 9.44
N GLY A 56 13.12 3.89 8.13
CA GLY A 56 13.83 4.65 7.09
C GLY A 56 13.49 6.14 7.02
N GLY A 57 12.62 6.63 7.91
CA GLY A 57 12.21 8.03 7.95
C GLY A 57 10.87 8.31 7.27
N ASN A 58 10.26 7.30 6.64
CA ASN A 58 8.91 7.40 6.10
C ASN A 58 7.89 7.33 7.23
N ALA A 59 7.33 8.48 7.61
CA ALA A 59 6.30 8.53 8.65
C ALA A 59 4.98 7.94 8.14
N GLU A 60 4.42 6.98 8.87
CA GLU A 60 3.03 6.56 8.68
C GLU A 60 2.09 7.72 9.03
N CYS A 61 0.96 7.83 8.32
CA CYS A 61 -0.07 8.78 8.69
C CYS A 61 -0.59 8.52 10.10
N ASP A 62 -0.96 9.60 10.79
CA ASP A 62 -1.46 9.58 12.16
C ASP A 62 -2.66 10.52 12.36
N PHE A 63 -3.25 11.03 11.27
CA PHE A 63 -4.43 11.89 11.30
C PHE A 63 -5.58 11.29 12.12
N THR A 64 -6.46 12.15 12.61
CA THR A 64 -7.61 11.70 13.43
C THR A 64 -8.46 10.67 12.69
N GLY A 65 -8.63 9.48 13.30
CA GLY A 65 -9.40 8.38 12.72
C GLY A 65 -8.60 7.48 11.76
N TYR A 66 -7.29 7.67 11.64
CA TYR A 66 -6.44 6.81 10.83
C TYR A 66 -6.36 5.38 11.40
N VAL A 67 -6.50 4.41 10.50
CA VAL A 67 -6.19 3.00 10.71
C VAL A 67 -5.65 2.44 9.40
N ARG A 68 -4.72 1.47 9.45
CA ARG A 68 -4.36 0.67 8.26
C ARG A 68 -5.61 -0.06 7.77
N GLN A 69 -5.87 -0.04 6.47
CA GLN A 69 -7.07 -0.68 5.93
C GLN A 69 -6.80 -2.09 5.48
N VAL A 70 -7.60 -3.06 5.95
CA VAL A 70 -7.65 -4.38 5.33
C VAL A 70 -8.36 -4.24 3.99
N LEU A 71 -7.70 -4.68 2.92
CA LEU A 71 -8.19 -4.46 1.57
C LEU A 71 -9.25 -5.50 1.20
N ALA A 72 -10.28 -5.05 0.49
CA ALA A 72 -11.35 -5.88 -0.05
C ALA A 72 -11.19 -6.03 -1.58
N GLY A 73 -11.89 -7.03 -2.14
CA GLY A 73 -11.88 -7.26 -3.59
C GLY A 73 -10.51 -7.62 -4.14
N VAL A 74 -9.61 -8.17 -3.31
CA VAL A 74 -8.29 -8.61 -3.74
C VAL A 74 -8.45 -9.70 -4.79
N ALA A 75 -7.89 -9.48 -5.98
CA ALA A 75 -7.89 -10.46 -7.05
C ALA A 75 -6.55 -10.47 -7.78
N TRP A 76 -6.15 -11.67 -8.22
CA TRP A 76 -5.04 -11.89 -9.14
C TRP A 76 -5.58 -12.54 -10.41
N VAL A 77 -5.43 -11.86 -11.54
CA VAL A 77 -5.96 -12.31 -12.83
C VAL A 77 -4.80 -12.51 -13.79
N VAL A 78 -4.68 -13.72 -14.34
CA VAL A 78 -3.73 -14.05 -15.41
C VAL A 78 -4.47 -13.99 -16.74
N ASP A 79 -3.92 -13.24 -17.70
CA ASP A 79 -4.41 -13.13 -19.06
C ASP A 79 -3.38 -13.76 -20.01
N ASP A 80 -3.65 -14.99 -20.43
CA ASP A 80 -2.76 -15.75 -21.32
C ASP A 80 -2.71 -15.18 -22.75
N ASP A 81 -3.75 -14.45 -23.17
CA ASP A 81 -3.82 -13.85 -24.51
C ASP A 81 -3.00 -12.56 -24.57
N ALA A 82 -3.08 -11.73 -23.51
CA ALA A 82 -2.29 -10.51 -23.36
C ALA A 82 -0.87 -10.77 -22.86
N GLY A 83 -0.61 -11.94 -22.28
CA GLY A 83 0.66 -12.26 -21.63
C GLY A 83 0.90 -11.43 -20.37
N THR A 84 -0.16 -11.10 -19.62
CA THR A 84 -0.07 -10.27 -18.41
C THR A 84 -0.65 -10.98 -17.20
N ALA A 85 -0.25 -10.51 -16.02
CA ALA A 85 -0.93 -10.83 -14.78
C ALA A 85 -1.15 -9.56 -13.95
N ASP A 86 -2.36 -9.39 -13.45
CA ASP A 86 -2.86 -8.14 -12.87
C ASP A 86 -3.37 -8.38 -11.45
N GLY A 87 -2.91 -7.57 -10.50
CA GLY A 87 -3.42 -7.53 -9.14
C GLY A 87 -4.37 -6.35 -8.96
N SER A 88 -5.59 -6.59 -8.47
CA SER A 88 -6.59 -5.55 -8.22
C SER A 88 -7.15 -5.60 -6.81
N VAL A 89 -7.71 -4.47 -6.38
CA VAL A 89 -8.43 -4.27 -5.11
C VAL A 89 -9.59 -3.31 -5.32
N ASP A 90 -10.59 -3.37 -4.46
CA ASP A 90 -11.66 -2.38 -4.42
C ASP A 90 -11.14 -0.99 -4.02
N VAL A 91 -11.99 0.04 -4.17
CA VAL A 91 -11.69 1.39 -3.67
C VAL A 91 -11.41 1.34 -2.17
N ILE A 92 -10.26 1.89 -1.77
CA ILE A 92 -9.83 1.93 -0.37
C ILE A 92 -10.35 3.23 0.23
N VAL A 93 -11.01 3.13 1.39
CA VAL A 93 -11.76 4.25 1.98
C VAL A 93 -11.29 4.49 3.41
N TRP A 94 -10.86 5.71 3.71
CA TRP A 94 -10.71 6.20 5.09
C TRP A 94 -11.85 7.17 5.40
N PRO A 95 -12.88 6.74 6.14
CA PRO A 95 -13.99 7.62 6.51
C PRO A 95 -13.49 8.67 7.50
N SER A 96 -14.01 9.89 7.39
CA SER A 96 -13.72 10.98 8.32
C SER A 96 -12.22 11.18 8.61
N ALA A 97 -11.40 11.15 7.57
CA ALA A 97 -9.95 11.23 7.69
C ALA A 97 -9.53 12.65 8.10
N GLY A 98 -9.14 12.81 9.37
CA GLY A 98 -8.63 14.05 9.95
C GLY A 98 -9.68 14.91 10.66
N GLY A 99 -9.58 16.23 10.51
CA GLY A 99 -10.44 17.24 11.12
C GLY A 99 -9.79 17.88 12.35
N ALA A 100 -9.51 17.08 13.38
CA ALA A 100 -8.83 17.55 14.59
C ALA A 100 -7.29 17.55 14.45
N HIS A 101 -6.75 16.49 13.83
CA HIS A 101 -5.36 16.38 13.41
C HIS A 101 -5.33 15.87 11.97
N ASN A 102 -4.53 16.52 11.12
CA ASN A 102 -4.49 16.30 9.68
C ASN A 102 -3.06 15.98 9.22
N ASN A 103 -2.93 15.14 8.21
CA ASN A 103 -1.68 14.97 7.46
C ASN A 103 -1.86 15.41 5.99
N ALA A 104 -0.76 15.83 5.38
CA ALA A 104 -0.56 15.70 3.94
C ALA A 104 -0.11 14.25 3.66
N VAL A 105 -0.82 13.55 2.78
CA VAL A 105 -0.55 12.16 2.42
C VAL A 105 0.24 12.15 1.11
N GLY A 106 1.33 11.39 1.05
CA GLY A 106 2.20 11.32 -0.14
C GLY A 106 2.23 9.96 -0.83
N LYS A 107 2.04 8.86 -0.08
CA LYS A 107 2.06 7.50 -0.63
C LYS A 107 1.00 6.62 0.02
N LEU A 108 0.50 5.68 -0.78
CA LEU A 108 -0.19 4.47 -0.32
C LEU A 108 0.72 3.28 -0.59
N LEU A 109 1.00 2.49 0.44
CA LEU A 109 1.60 1.17 0.30
C LEU A 109 0.51 0.11 0.29
N ILE A 110 0.67 -0.88 -0.58
CA ILE A 110 -0.04 -2.15 -0.50
C ILE A 110 0.93 -3.15 0.09
N CYS A 111 0.61 -3.71 1.26
CA CYS A 111 1.47 -4.66 1.95
C CYS A 111 0.75 -5.99 2.14
N TYR A 112 1.50 -7.08 2.08
CA TYR A 112 1.05 -8.40 2.48
C TYR A 112 1.25 -8.59 3.97
N ARG A 113 0.18 -8.98 4.68
CA ARG A 113 0.22 -9.29 6.10
C ARG A 113 -0.15 -10.76 6.31
N PRO A 114 0.77 -11.62 6.80
CA PRO A 114 0.54 -13.07 6.86
C PRO A 114 -0.46 -13.52 7.92
N ALA A 115 -0.70 -12.72 8.97
CA ALA A 115 -1.69 -13.00 10.00
C ALA A 115 -2.19 -11.71 10.66
N ALA A 116 -3.36 -11.76 11.31
CA ALA A 116 -3.91 -10.60 12.02
C ALA A 116 -2.97 -10.06 13.13
N ALA A 117 -2.15 -10.92 13.74
CA ALA A 117 -1.22 -10.57 14.80
C ALA A 117 0.21 -10.25 14.31
N SER A 118 0.43 -10.22 12.99
CA SER A 118 1.75 -9.92 12.43
C SER A 118 2.28 -8.57 12.89
N THR A 119 3.53 -8.58 13.31
CA THR A 119 4.32 -7.38 13.57
C THR A 119 4.74 -6.70 12.26
N ASP A 120 5.23 -5.46 12.32
CA ASP A 120 5.68 -4.72 11.14
C ASP A 120 6.90 -5.36 10.46
N GLU A 121 7.69 -6.16 11.19
CA GLU A 121 8.80 -6.94 10.63
C GLU A 121 8.32 -8.13 9.78
N GLU A 122 7.09 -8.59 10.01
CA GLU A 122 6.49 -9.71 9.26
C GLU A 122 5.62 -9.24 8.08
N ILE A 123 5.31 -7.95 8.02
CA ILE A 123 4.52 -7.35 6.93
C ILE A 123 5.45 -7.01 5.77
N VAL A 124 5.15 -7.57 4.60
CA VAL A 124 5.97 -7.40 3.39
C VAL A 124 5.35 -6.31 2.51
N PRO A 125 6.04 -5.21 2.21
CA PRO A 125 5.55 -4.22 1.27
C PRO A 125 5.58 -4.78 -0.16
N LEU A 126 4.51 -4.57 -0.92
CA LEU A 126 4.36 -5.07 -2.29
C LEU A 126 4.53 -3.96 -3.31
N THR A 127 3.65 -2.96 -3.25
CA THR A 127 3.66 -1.81 -4.16
C THR A 127 3.44 -0.50 -3.42
N PHE A 128 3.89 0.59 -4.01
CA PHE A 128 3.62 1.95 -3.55
C PHE A 128 2.96 2.75 -4.67
N HIS A 129 2.05 3.64 -4.29
CA HIS A 129 1.25 4.46 -5.20
C HIS A 129 1.25 5.89 -4.72
N SER A 130 1.31 6.83 -5.64
CA SER A 130 1.34 8.24 -5.29
C SER A 130 -0.05 8.74 -4.94
N VAL A 131 -0.12 9.40 -3.79
CA VAL A 131 -1.34 10.02 -3.28
C VAL A 131 -0.98 11.47 -2.98
N ASP A 132 -1.83 12.40 -3.36
CA ASP A 132 -1.66 13.82 -3.08
C ASP A 132 -2.97 14.35 -2.50
N VAL A 133 -3.11 14.17 -1.18
CA VAL A 133 -4.34 14.49 -0.45
C VAL A 133 -3.98 15.09 0.90
N GLU A 134 -4.59 16.23 1.22
CA GLU A 134 -4.63 16.74 2.59
C GLU A 134 -5.90 16.26 3.28
N THR A 135 -5.73 15.57 4.42
CA THR A 135 -6.87 15.18 5.25
C THR A 135 -7.48 16.40 5.95
N ASN A 136 -8.79 16.38 6.17
CA ASN A 136 -9.52 17.54 6.70
C ASN A 136 -10.83 17.15 7.42
N GLY A 137 -11.02 15.87 7.74
CA GLY A 137 -12.24 15.29 8.29
C GLY A 137 -13.23 14.79 7.23
N SER A 138 -12.95 14.99 5.94
CA SER A 138 -13.72 14.35 4.85
C SER A 138 -13.27 12.91 4.59
N THR A 139 -14.00 12.19 3.74
CA THR A 139 -13.62 10.81 3.39
C THR A 139 -12.54 10.81 2.33
N VAL A 140 -11.40 10.18 2.62
CA VAL A 140 -10.36 9.90 1.62
C VAL A 140 -10.72 8.60 0.90
N ARG A 141 -10.66 8.62 -0.44
CA ARG A 141 -10.88 7.45 -1.30
C ARG A 141 -9.71 7.32 -2.25
N VAL A 142 -9.01 6.19 -2.20
CA VAL A 142 -7.95 5.86 -3.15
C VAL A 142 -8.49 4.79 -4.09
N ARG A 143 -8.51 5.09 -5.38
CA ARG A 143 -8.86 4.15 -6.44
C ARG A 143 -7.62 3.84 -7.25
N LEU A 144 -7.39 2.58 -7.54
CA LEU A 144 -6.32 2.09 -8.39
C LEU A 144 -6.94 1.48 -9.67
N PRO A 145 -7.26 2.28 -10.70
CA PRO A 145 -8.06 1.83 -11.84
C PRO A 145 -7.40 0.72 -12.65
N SER A 146 -6.07 0.71 -12.69
CA SER A 146 -5.25 -0.30 -13.36
C SER A 146 -4.88 -1.46 -12.43
N GLY A 147 -5.50 -1.55 -11.25
CA GLY A 147 -5.04 -2.42 -10.17
C GLY A 147 -3.82 -1.86 -9.44
N PHE A 148 -3.31 -2.61 -8.47
CA PHE A 148 -2.14 -2.22 -7.67
C PHE A 148 -0.82 -2.71 -8.26
N VAL A 149 -0.85 -3.62 -9.25
CA VAL A 149 0.32 -4.08 -9.99
C VAL A 149 -0.09 -4.76 -11.29
N ARG A 150 0.75 -4.63 -12.32
CA ARG A 150 0.74 -5.48 -13.52
C ARG A 150 2.13 -6.06 -13.74
N VAL A 151 2.19 -7.35 -14.07
CA VAL A 151 3.39 -8.06 -14.50
C VAL A 151 3.22 -8.44 -15.97
N ALA A 152 4.24 -8.19 -16.78
CA ALA A 152 4.29 -8.49 -18.21
C ALA A 152 5.75 -8.71 -18.63
#